data_AF-A0A956KQ33-F1
#
_entry.id   AF-A0A956KQ33-F1
#
_cell.length_a   1.000
_cell.length_b   1.000
_cell.length_c   1.000
_cell.angle_alpha   90.00
_cell.angle_beta   90.00
_cell.angle_gamma   90.00
#
_symmetry.space_group_name_H-M   'P 1'
#
loop_
_entity.id
_entity.type
_entity.pdbx_description
1 polymer ?
#
loop_
_entity_poly.entity_id
_entity_poly.type
_entity_poly.pdbx_seq_one_letter_code
_entity_poly.pdbx_strand_id
1 'polypeptide(L)'
;MTNPPTLRAEDQLAFDELAEQVALGEGFQLLFVLAGSVEVHRLAERVRDASAALRSEELDYLVLDPYIGLGSTSLTLEHLHRWVLQPLLRSNLLHEARNPLVVIDMSSFRVLDSDREVWRQFLTFVNRQRNELMQAFRGTLVLVMEEDFAVEFAGVAPDLWSVRSGIARFDRKADFGDGLAEPRGVFAEQLRLRREVLQRGYTPERLRA
;
A
#
# COMPACT_ATOMS: atom_id res chain seq x y z
N MET A 1 5.37 -17.78 -25.61
CA MET A 1 4.43 -17.88 -24.49
C MET A 1 5.16 -18.59 -23.37
N THR A 2 5.81 -17.83 -22.48
CA THR A 2 6.40 -18.35 -21.25
C THR A 2 5.28 -18.48 -20.23
N ASN A 3 5.13 -19.66 -19.60
CA ASN A 3 4.20 -19.80 -18.48
C ASN A 3 4.58 -18.76 -17.42
N PRO A 4 3.61 -18.05 -16.83
CA PRO A 4 3.91 -17.18 -15.69
C PRO A 4 4.58 -18.05 -14.62
N PRO A 5 5.65 -17.59 -13.97
CA PRO A 5 6.30 -18.40 -12.95
C PRO A 5 5.30 -18.67 -11.84
N THR A 6 5.17 -19.96 -11.56
CA THR A 6 4.28 -20.47 -10.53
C THR A 6 4.87 -20.09 -9.17
N LEU A 7 4.08 -19.43 -8.34
CA LEU A 7 4.42 -19.24 -6.93
C LEU A 7 4.63 -20.63 -6.28
N ARG A 8 5.37 -20.65 -5.18
CA ARG A 8 5.39 -21.85 -4.33
C ARG A 8 3.98 -22.12 -3.81
N ALA A 9 3.67 -23.37 -3.46
CA ALA A 9 2.33 -23.73 -3.01
C ALA A 9 1.85 -22.90 -1.80
N GLU A 10 2.75 -22.60 -0.85
CA GLU A 10 2.45 -21.77 0.33
C GLU A 10 2.21 -20.30 -0.05
N ASP A 11 3.06 -19.73 -0.91
CA ASP A 11 2.89 -18.37 -1.43
C ASP A 11 1.62 -18.25 -2.29
N GLN A 12 1.25 -19.30 -3.03
CA GLN A 12 0.03 -19.35 -3.82
C GLN A 12 -1.20 -19.37 -2.93
N LEU A 13 -1.20 -20.16 -1.85
CA LEU A 13 -2.27 -20.16 -0.87
C LEU A 13 -2.43 -18.78 -0.22
N ALA A 14 -1.33 -18.17 0.23
CA ALA A 14 -1.35 -16.83 0.81
C ALA A 14 -1.85 -15.76 -0.18
N PHE A 15 -1.50 -15.90 -1.46
CA PHE A 15 -2.01 -15.04 -2.52
C PHE A 15 -3.51 -15.22 -2.75
N ASP A 16 -4.00 -16.46 -2.82
CA ASP A 16 -5.41 -16.76 -3.04
C ASP A 16 -6.26 -16.23 -1.87
N GLU A 17 -5.81 -16.43 -0.63
CA GLU A 17 -6.45 -15.88 0.57
C GLU A 17 -6.49 -14.34 0.57
N LEU A 18 -5.39 -13.69 0.15
CA LEU A 18 -5.33 -12.24 0.02
C LEU A 18 -6.33 -11.73 -1.03
N ALA A 19 -6.37 -12.37 -2.21
CA ALA A 19 -7.28 -12.01 -3.28
C ALA A 19 -8.76 -12.21 -2.88
N GLU A 20 -9.07 -13.28 -2.14
CA GLU A 20 -10.40 -13.54 -1.60
C GLU A 20 -10.80 -12.48 -0.56
N GLN A 21 -9.92 -12.13 0.37
CA GLN A 21 -10.21 -11.08 1.38
C GLN A 21 -10.50 -9.72 0.73
N VAL A 22 -9.75 -9.36 -0.30
CA VAL A 22 -9.98 -8.15 -1.10
C VAL A 22 -11.29 -8.25 -1.88
N ALA A 23 -11.61 -9.42 -2.44
CA ALA A 23 -12.84 -9.63 -3.20
C ALA A 23 -14.10 -9.51 -2.33
N LEU A 24 -14.06 -10.03 -1.11
CA LEU A 24 -15.17 -10.03 -0.16
C LEU A 24 -15.28 -8.73 0.64
N GLY A 25 -14.33 -7.81 0.48
CA GLY A 25 -14.27 -6.60 1.26
C GLY A 25 -15.32 -5.57 0.90
N GLU A 26 -16.11 -5.16 1.89
CA GLU A 26 -17.01 -4.02 1.80
C GLU A 26 -16.59 -2.93 2.80
N GLY A 27 -16.51 -1.68 2.34
CA GLY A 27 -16.10 -0.55 3.17
C GLY A 27 -14.60 -0.51 3.44
N PHE A 28 -14.19 -0.08 4.64
CA PHE A 28 -12.78 -0.01 5.02
C PHE A 28 -12.26 -1.39 5.43
N GLN A 29 -11.20 -1.85 4.75
CA GLN A 29 -10.41 -2.99 5.18
C GLN A 29 -8.93 -2.61 5.31
N LEU A 30 -8.27 -3.22 6.29
CA LEU A 30 -6.83 -3.08 6.47
C LEU A 30 -6.17 -4.46 6.44
N LEU A 31 -5.42 -4.75 5.39
CA LEU A 31 -4.71 -6.01 5.22
C LEU A 31 -3.21 -5.79 5.31
N PHE A 32 -2.49 -6.75 5.88
CA PHE A 32 -1.04 -6.73 5.90
C PHE A 32 -0.48 -7.82 5.01
N VAL A 33 0.55 -7.47 4.26
CA VAL A 33 1.37 -8.40 3.50
C VAL A 33 2.75 -8.38 4.13
N LEU A 34 3.14 -9.52 4.70
CA LEU A 34 4.47 -9.71 5.28
C LEU A 34 5.34 -10.45 4.27
N ALA A 35 6.35 -9.79 3.76
CA ALA A 35 7.26 -10.37 2.77
C ALA A 35 8.68 -9.82 2.96
N GLY A 36 9.70 -10.66 2.80
CA GLY A 36 11.10 -10.22 2.84
C GLY A 36 11.55 -9.50 1.56
N SER A 37 10.97 -9.85 0.41
CA SER A 37 11.16 -9.16 -0.86
C SER A 37 10.00 -9.51 -1.77
N VAL A 38 9.31 -8.49 -2.29
CA VAL A 38 8.20 -8.64 -3.22
C VAL A 38 8.15 -7.46 -4.19
N GLU A 39 7.79 -7.73 -5.44
CA GLU A 39 7.48 -6.66 -6.39
C GLU A 39 6.05 -6.17 -6.13
N VAL A 40 5.93 -5.13 -5.29
CA VAL A 40 4.63 -4.64 -4.80
C VAL A 40 3.66 -4.29 -5.92
N HIS A 41 4.13 -3.67 -7.00
CA HIS A 41 3.27 -3.37 -8.16
C HIS A 41 2.71 -4.63 -8.82
N ARG A 42 3.53 -5.67 -9.03
CA ARG A 42 3.05 -6.93 -9.61
C ARG A 42 2.11 -7.68 -8.67
N LEU A 43 2.40 -7.66 -7.37
CA LEU A 43 1.49 -8.20 -6.36
C LEU A 43 0.13 -7.50 -6.45
N ALA A 44 0.12 -6.17 -6.47
CA ALA A 44 -1.10 -5.38 -6.52
C ALA A 44 -1.92 -5.65 -7.81
N GLU A 45 -1.25 -5.72 -8.96
CA GLU A 45 -1.88 -6.07 -10.25
C GLU A 45 -2.52 -7.47 -10.21
N ARG A 46 -1.78 -8.47 -9.73
CA ARG A 46 -2.29 -9.84 -9.64
C ARG A 46 -3.44 -9.97 -8.66
N VAL A 47 -3.34 -9.33 -7.49
CA VAL A 47 -4.42 -9.30 -6.50
C VAL A 47 -5.66 -8.64 -7.09
N ARG A 48 -5.50 -7.48 -7.75
CA ARG A 48 -6.59 -6.81 -8.47
C ARG A 48 -7.28 -7.76 -9.45
N ASP A 49 -6.52 -8.41 -10.33
CA ASP A 49 -7.08 -9.28 -11.37
C ASP A 49 -7.80 -10.49 -10.79
N ALA A 50 -7.20 -11.13 -9.78
CA ALA A 50 -7.80 -12.26 -9.09
C ALA A 50 -9.10 -11.85 -8.36
N SER A 51 -9.08 -10.74 -7.62
CA SER A 51 -10.24 -10.23 -6.91
C SER A 51 -11.36 -9.76 -7.85
N ALA A 52 -11.00 -9.13 -8.97
CA ALA A 52 -11.95 -8.71 -10.00
C ALA A 52 -12.66 -9.91 -10.64
N ALA A 53 -11.91 -10.99 -10.91
CA ALA A 53 -12.47 -12.23 -11.41
C ALA A 53 -13.46 -12.88 -10.42
N LEU A 54 -13.16 -12.84 -9.11
CA LEU A 54 -14.06 -13.33 -8.07
C LEU A 54 -15.34 -12.49 -7.94
N ARG A 55 -15.25 -11.17 -8.13
CA ARG A 55 -16.38 -10.24 -8.01
C ARG A 55 -17.20 -10.07 -9.30
N SER A 56 -16.66 -10.48 -10.44
CA SER A 56 -17.18 -10.10 -11.76
C SER A 56 -17.31 -8.58 -11.95
N GLU A 57 -16.39 -7.81 -11.37
CA GLU A 57 -16.35 -6.34 -11.40
C GLU A 57 -14.89 -5.86 -11.49
N GLU A 58 -14.62 -4.79 -12.24
CA GLU A 58 -13.30 -4.17 -12.26
C GLU A 58 -12.98 -3.51 -10.92
N LEU A 59 -11.71 -3.61 -10.50
CA LEU A 59 -11.23 -3.04 -9.26
C LEU A 59 -10.21 -1.94 -9.58
N ASP A 60 -10.53 -0.70 -9.23
CA ASP A 60 -9.56 0.38 -9.23
C ASP A 60 -8.48 0.08 -8.21
N TYR A 61 -7.21 0.27 -8.58
CA TYR A 61 -6.11 0.07 -7.65
C TYR A 61 -5.04 1.15 -7.78
N LEU A 62 -4.35 1.40 -6.66
CA LEU A 62 -3.29 2.38 -6.55
C LEU A 62 -2.17 1.83 -5.67
N VAL A 63 -0.95 1.83 -6.20
CA VAL A 63 0.24 1.56 -5.39
C VAL A 63 0.84 2.88 -4.95
N LEU A 64 1.14 3.03 -3.66
CA LEU A 64 1.82 4.16 -3.07
C LEU A 64 3.22 3.70 -2.65
N ASP A 65 4.20 4.02 -3.48
CA ASP A 65 5.61 3.86 -3.17
C ASP A 65 6.17 5.21 -2.69
N PRO A 66 6.46 5.33 -1.38
CA PRO A 66 6.98 6.57 -0.82
C PRO A 66 8.43 6.83 -1.19
N TYR A 67 9.17 5.86 -1.77
CA TYR A 67 10.56 6.02 -2.18
C TYR A 67 10.71 6.45 -3.65
N ILE A 68 9.64 6.30 -4.45
CA ILE A 68 9.69 6.61 -5.88
C ILE A 68 10.12 8.07 -6.09
N GLY A 69 11.18 8.31 -6.85
CA GLY A 69 11.68 9.67 -7.13
C GLY A 69 12.32 10.45 -5.97
N LEU A 70 12.59 9.84 -4.81
CA LEU A 70 13.46 10.45 -3.78
C LEU A 70 14.93 10.51 -4.23
N GLY A 71 15.35 9.64 -5.15
CA GLY A 71 16.74 9.57 -5.61
C GLY A 71 17.66 9.24 -4.44
N SER A 72 18.57 10.17 -4.12
CA SER A 72 19.50 10.07 -2.98
C SER A 72 19.01 10.79 -1.71
N THR A 73 17.79 11.32 -1.71
CA THR A 73 17.24 12.08 -0.57
C THR A 73 16.68 11.11 0.47
N SER A 74 16.89 11.41 1.76
CA SER A 74 16.31 10.61 2.85
C SER A 74 14.81 10.80 2.97
N LEU A 75 14.13 9.75 3.44
CA LEU A 75 12.71 9.82 3.73
C LEU A 75 12.44 10.81 4.88
N THR A 76 11.37 11.60 4.77
CA THR A 76 10.95 12.52 5.83
C THR A 76 9.48 12.32 6.16
N LEU A 77 9.07 12.75 7.36
CA LEU A 77 7.66 12.68 7.76
C LEU A 77 6.77 13.51 6.83
N GLU A 78 7.24 14.68 6.38
CA GLU A 78 6.53 15.49 5.39
C GLU A 78 6.34 14.74 4.07
N HIS A 79 7.35 13.97 3.64
CA HIS A 79 7.29 13.14 2.45
C HIS A 79 6.17 12.09 2.57
N LEU A 80 6.15 11.33 3.67
CA LEU A 80 5.11 10.33 3.92
C LEU A 80 3.72 10.96 4.02
N HIS A 81 3.58 12.11 4.67
CA HIS A 81 2.31 12.82 4.73
C HIS A 81 1.82 13.22 3.33
N ARG A 82 2.70 13.83 2.53
CA ARG A 82 2.35 14.33 1.19
C ARG A 82 2.02 13.20 0.22
N TRP A 83 2.79 12.12 0.24
CA TRP A 83 2.75 11.09 -0.80
C TRP A 83 2.00 9.82 -0.42
N VAL A 84 1.77 9.59 0.88
CA VAL A 84 1.03 8.41 1.35
C VAL A 84 -0.30 8.83 1.96
N LEU A 85 -0.27 9.67 3.00
CA LEU A 85 -1.49 9.96 3.76
C LEU A 85 -2.48 10.88 3.02
N GLN A 86 -2.00 11.97 2.41
CA GLN A 86 -2.88 12.92 1.71
C GLN A 86 -3.69 12.25 0.57
N PRO A 87 -3.09 11.38 -0.27
CA PRO A 87 -3.86 10.58 -1.22
C PRO A 87 -5.01 9.81 -0.57
N LEU A 88 -4.78 9.13 0.56
CA LEU A 88 -5.82 8.36 1.25
C LEU A 88 -6.96 9.25 1.77
N LEU A 89 -6.64 10.43 2.31
CA LEU A 89 -7.62 11.30 2.95
C LEU A 89 -8.38 12.19 1.95
N ARG A 90 -7.81 12.51 0.79
CA ARG A 90 -8.29 13.61 -0.07
C ARG A 90 -8.28 13.35 -1.56
N SER A 91 -7.91 12.16 -2.02
CA SER A 91 -7.90 11.86 -3.46
C SER A 91 -9.33 11.67 -3.98
N ASN A 92 -9.80 12.60 -4.83
CA ASN A 92 -11.10 12.48 -5.50
C ASN A 92 -11.21 11.15 -6.29
N LEU A 93 -10.09 10.64 -6.80
CA LEU A 93 -10.05 9.36 -7.50
C LEU A 93 -10.48 8.19 -6.62
N LEU A 94 -10.04 8.17 -5.35
CA LEU A 94 -10.48 7.16 -4.39
C LEU A 94 -11.92 7.37 -3.94
N HIS A 95 -12.46 8.59 -4.09
CA HIS A 95 -13.86 8.90 -3.75
C HIS A 95 -14.82 8.55 -4.89
N GLU A 96 -14.35 8.58 -6.13
CA GLU A 96 -15.12 8.20 -7.33
C GLU A 96 -15.10 6.67 -7.54
N ALA A 97 -14.01 6.00 -7.14
CA ALA A 97 -13.91 4.54 -7.16
C ALA A 97 -14.90 3.88 -6.18
N ARG A 98 -15.62 2.86 -6.64
CA ARG A 98 -16.65 2.19 -5.81
C ARG A 98 -16.08 1.30 -4.71
N ASN A 99 -14.84 0.83 -4.85
CA ASN A 99 -14.13 0.05 -3.84
C ASN A 99 -12.62 -0.05 -4.20
N PRO A 100 -11.83 1.01 -3.98
CA PRO A 100 -10.44 1.03 -4.41
C PRO A 100 -9.54 0.10 -3.58
N LEU A 101 -8.60 -0.57 -4.24
CA LEU A 101 -7.47 -1.26 -3.62
C LEU A 101 -6.26 -0.33 -3.56
N VAL A 102 -5.87 0.11 -2.37
CA VAL A 102 -4.65 0.90 -2.18
C VAL A 102 -3.58 0.03 -1.54
N VAL A 103 -2.41 -0.05 -2.15
CA VAL A 103 -1.27 -0.82 -1.64
C VAL A 103 -0.13 0.14 -1.29
N ILE A 104 0.29 0.18 -0.03
CA ILE A 104 1.42 0.99 0.42
C ILE A 104 2.66 0.10 0.49
N ASP A 105 3.68 0.44 -0.29
CA ASP A 105 4.98 -0.21 -0.19
C ASP A 105 5.75 0.37 1.01
N MET A 106 5.82 -0.41 2.08
CA MET A 106 6.70 -0.17 3.21
C MET A 106 7.87 -1.18 3.22
N SER A 107 7.93 -2.12 2.29
CA SER A 107 8.96 -3.17 2.25
C SER A 107 10.33 -2.64 1.84
N SER A 108 10.37 -1.48 1.19
CA SER A 108 11.58 -0.82 0.74
C SER A 108 12.33 -0.04 1.85
N PHE A 109 12.46 -0.56 3.09
CA PHE A 109 13.31 0.03 4.17
C PHE A 109 14.82 0.15 3.82
N ARG A 110 15.17 0.02 2.55
CA ARG A 110 16.46 -0.34 2.00
C ARG A 110 17.58 0.69 2.12
N VAL A 111 17.44 1.80 2.85
CA VAL A 111 18.51 2.82 2.80
C VAL A 111 19.12 3.11 4.15
N LEU A 112 18.36 3.37 5.23
CA LEU A 112 18.95 3.83 6.50
C LEU A 112 18.09 3.53 7.74
N ASP A 113 18.71 3.28 8.90
CA ASP A 113 18.01 3.21 10.21
C ASP A 113 17.15 4.45 10.51
N SER A 114 17.52 5.61 9.93
CA SER A 114 16.75 6.85 10.04
C SER A 114 15.36 6.76 9.42
N ASP A 115 15.18 5.97 8.35
CA ASP A 115 13.89 5.84 7.68
C ASP A 115 12.91 5.06 8.56
N ARG A 116 13.40 4.07 9.33
CA ARG A 116 12.59 3.31 10.28
C ARG A 116 11.97 4.20 11.34
N GLU A 117 12.73 5.17 11.85
CA GLU A 117 12.22 6.14 12.82
C GLU A 117 11.17 7.08 12.21
N VAL A 118 11.37 7.52 10.97
CA VAL A 118 10.38 8.32 10.23
C VAL A 118 9.08 7.55 10.03
N TRP A 119 9.15 6.26 9.71
CA TRP A 119 7.99 5.39 9.63
C TRP A 119 7.28 5.22 10.97
N ARG A 120 8.02 5.04 12.08
CA ARG A 120 7.39 4.98 13.42
C ARG A 120 6.60 6.24 13.72
N GLN A 121 7.19 7.41 13.48
CA GLN A 121 6.50 8.70 13.68
C GLN A 121 5.24 8.81 12.81
N PHE A 122 5.34 8.40 11.55
CA PHE A 122 4.20 8.36 10.63
C PHE A 122 3.10 7.42 11.13
N LEU A 123 3.44 6.19 11.52
CA LEU A 123 2.47 5.21 12.01
C LEU A 123 1.79 5.66 13.30
N THR A 124 2.54 6.25 14.23
CA THR A 124 1.95 6.86 15.43
C THR A 124 0.99 7.99 15.06
N PHE A 125 1.30 8.78 14.03
CA PHE A 125 0.38 9.82 13.53
C PHE A 125 -0.89 9.19 12.92
N VAL A 126 -0.75 8.22 12.03
CA VAL A 126 -1.90 7.53 11.39
C VAL A 126 -2.77 6.82 12.44
N ASN A 127 -2.17 6.23 13.46
CA ASN A 127 -2.89 5.59 14.56
C ASN A 127 -3.83 6.58 15.29
N ARG A 128 -3.37 7.80 15.55
CA ARG A 128 -4.21 8.86 16.13
C ARG A 128 -5.33 9.29 15.19
N GLN A 129 -5.09 9.24 13.88
CA GLN A 129 -6.03 9.61 12.83
C GLN A 129 -6.87 8.45 12.30
N ARG A 130 -6.85 7.27 12.95
CA ARG A 130 -7.45 6.04 12.39
C ARG A 130 -8.94 6.21 12.05
N ASN A 131 -9.68 6.91 12.90
CA ASN A 131 -11.12 7.10 12.71
C ASN A 131 -11.40 7.99 11.50
N GLU A 132 -10.62 9.06 11.33
CA GLU A 132 -10.71 9.93 10.15
C GLU A 132 -10.36 9.15 8.88
N LEU A 133 -9.29 8.35 8.92
CA LEU A 133 -8.90 7.49 7.81
C LEU A 133 -10.01 6.49 7.43
N MET A 134 -10.57 5.78 8.41
CA MET A 134 -11.65 4.80 8.19
C MET A 134 -12.95 5.44 7.67
N GLN A 135 -13.20 6.70 8.02
CA GLN A 135 -14.38 7.43 7.53
C GLN A 135 -14.16 7.97 6.12
N ALA A 136 -12.95 8.46 5.82
CA ALA A 136 -12.60 9.05 4.52
C ALA A 136 -12.35 7.98 3.45
N PHE A 137 -11.75 6.85 3.81
CA PHE A 137 -11.38 5.80 2.87
C PHE A 137 -12.35 4.61 2.95
N ARG A 138 -13.02 4.31 1.83
CA ARG A 138 -13.97 3.19 1.69
C ARG A 138 -13.47 2.18 0.67
N GLY A 139 -12.39 1.49 1.01
CA GLY A 139 -11.88 0.37 0.23
C GLY A 139 -10.89 -0.48 1.00
N THR A 140 -10.06 -1.24 0.28
CA THR A 140 -9.05 -2.09 0.89
C THR A 140 -7.69 -1.43 0.89
N LEU A 141 -7.13 -1.21 2.08
CA LEU A 141 -5.78 -0.73 2.28
C LEU A 141 -4.86 -1.91 2.61
N VAL A 142 -3.88 -2.17 1.76
CA VAL A 142 -2.86 -3.20 1.96
C VAL A 142 -1.54 -2.52 2.35
N LEU A 143 -0.97 -2.89 3.48
CA LEU A 143 0.39 -2.48 3.86
C LEU A 143 1.36 -3.63 3.61
N VAL A 144 2.33 -3.40 2.72
CA VAL A 144 3.37 -4.40 2.43
C VAL A 144 4.62 -4.06 3.21
N MET A 145 5.08 -4.94 4.08
CA MET A 145 6.22 -4.69 4.97
C MET A 145 7.00 -5.96 5.30
N GLU A 146 8.19 -5.80 5.84
CA GLU A 146 8.96 -6.91 6.41
C GLU A 146 8.35 -7.39 7.74
N GLU A 147 8.49 -8.68 8.04
CA GLU A 147 7.91 -9.30 9.23
C GLU A 147 8.44 -8.70 10.55
N ASP A 148 9.75 -8.41 10.62
CA ASP A 148 10.36 -7.79 11.79
C ASP A 148 9.81 -6.38 12.05
N PHE A 149 9.42 -5.66 10.99
CA PHE A 149 8.82 -4.34 11.11
C PHE A 149 7.36 -4.41 11.55
N ALA A 150 6.63 -5.47 11.21
CA ALA A 150 5.26 -5.68 11.67
C ALA A 150 5.16 -5.81 13.20
N VAL A 151 6.17 -6.41 13.83
CA VAL A 151 6.27 -6.47 15.30
C VAL A 151 6.39 -5.06 15.90
N GLU A 152 7.20 -4.20 15.30
CA GLU A 152 7.32 -2.80 15.73
C GLU A 152 6.03 -2.02 15.48
N PHE A 153 5.41 -2.22 14.32
CA PHE A 153 4.12 -1.61 13.98
C PHE A 153 3.10 -1.85 15.08
N ALA A 154 2.96 -3.11 15.51
CA ALA A 154 2.01 -3.49 16.55
C ALA A 154 2.24 -2.73 17.87
N GLY A 155 3.50 -2.37 18.17
CA GLY A 155 3.86 -1.56 19.33
C GLY A 155 3.60 -0.06 19.16
N VAL A 156 3.90 0.52 17.99
CA VAL A 156 3.79 1.97 17.76
C VAL A 156 2.40 2.45 17.31
N ALA A 157 1.59 1.55 16.77
CA ALA A 157 0.25 1.82 16.27
C ALA A 157 -0.74 0.70 16.66
N PRO A 158 -0.95 0.46 17.97
CA PRO A 158 -1.72 -0.69 18.47
C PRO A 158 -3.20 -0.63 18.07
N ASP A 159 -3.78 0.58 18.00
CA ASP A 159 -5.19 0.72 17.61
C ASP A 159 -5.39 0.41 16.14
N LEU A 160 -4.51 0.89 15.28
CA LEU A 160 -4.53 0.60 13.85
C LEU A 160 -4.25 -0.88 13.59
N TRP A 161 -3.31 -1.47 14.34
CA TRP A 161 -3.05 -2.90 14.31
C TRP A 161 -4.27 -3.73 14.71
N SER A 162 -5.06 -3.26 15.69
CA SER A 162 -6.24 -3.97 16.20
C SER A 162 -7.39 -4.04 15.19
N VAL A 163 -7.47 -3.09 14.25
CA VAL A 163 -8.53 -3.04 13.22
C VAL A 163 -8.15 -3.76 11.92
N ARG A 164 -6.99 -4.43 11.87
CA ARG A 164 -6.58 -5.24 10.71
C ARG A 164 -7.61 -6.34 10.45
N SER A 165 -7.92 -6.57 9.18
CA SER A 165 -8.85 -7.60 8.72
C SER A 165 -8.14 -8.93 8.40
N GLY A 166 -6.85 -8.88 8.08
CA GLY A 166 -6.09 -10.08 7.71
C GLY A 166 -4.59 -9.86 7.56
N ILE A 167 -3.83 -10.96 7.50
CA ILE A 167 -2.39 -10.97 7.27
C ILE A 167 -2.07 -12.08 6.26
N ALA A 168 -1.51 -11.73 5.11
CA ALA A 168 -0.92 -12.66 4.16
C ALA A 168 0.59 -12.70 4.38
N ARG A 169 1.17 -13.90 4.44
CA ARG A 169 2.61 -14.11 4.62
C ARG A 169 3.19 -14.76 3.38
N PHE A 170 4.24 -14.14 2.86
CA PHE A 170 5.02 -14.66 1.74
C PHE A 170 6.42 -14.98 2.20
N ASP A 171 6.97 -16.07 1.65
CA ASP A 171 8.36 -16.42 1.85
C ASP A 171 9.29 -15.28 1.39
N ARG A 172 10.53 -15.26 1.91
CA ARG A 172 11.51 -14.17 1.73
C ARG A 172 11.79 -13.73 0.28
N LYS A 173 11.36 -14.48 -0.74
CA LYS A 173 11.50 -14.11 -2.15
C LYS A 173 10.33 -14.64 -2.96
N ALA A 174 9.15 -14.06 -2.77
CA ALA A 174 8.01 -14.31 -3.64
C ALA A 174 8.25 -13.65 -5.01
N ASP A 175 8.45 -14.47 -6.04
CA ASP A 175 8.65 -14.03 -7.41
C ASP A 175 7.32 -14.14 -8.17
N PHE A 176 6.72 -12.99 -8.45
CA PHE A 176 5.46 -12.90 -9.17
C PHE A 176 5.64 -12.88 -10.70
N GLY A 177 6.89 -12.87 -11.20
CA GLY A 177 7.26 -13.24 -12.56
C GLY A 177 7.34 -12.20 -13.67
N ASP A 178 8.24 -12.46 -14.63
CA ASP A 178 8.43 -11.64 -15.84
C ASP A 178 7.34 -11.85 -16.91
N GLY A 179 6.27 -11.08 -16.78
CA GLY A 179 5.41 -10.68 -17.89
C GLY A 179 5.75 -9.25 -18.30
N LEU A 180 6.34 -9.07 -19.49
CA LEU A 180 6.61 -7.76 -20.10
C LEU A 180 5.29 -7.06 -20.48
N ALA A 181 4.61 -6.48 -19.51
CA ALA A 181 3.75 -5.33 -19.73
C ALA A 181 4.34 -4.21 -18.86
N GLU A 182 5.03 -3.25 -19.48
CA GLU A 182 5.42 -2.05 -18.76
C GLU A 182 4.15 -1.44 -18.15
N PRO A 183 4.12 -1.10 -16.84
CA PRO A 183 2.98 -0.52 -16.17
C PRO A 183 2.83 0.97 -16.56
N ARG A 184 2.74 1.25 -17.87
CA ARG A 184 2.70 2.60 -18.47
C ARG A 184 1.49 3.40 -18.00
N GLY A 185 0.37 2.73 -17.70
CA GLY A 185 -0.80 3.38 -17.11
C GLY A 185 -0.61 3.75 -15.63
N VAL A 186 0.05 2.90 -14.85
CA VAL A 186 0.21 3.04 -13.39
C VAL A 186 1.24 4.10 -13.04
N PHE A 187 2.34 4.17 -13.78
CA PHE A 187 3.34 5.22 -13.61
C PHE A 187 2.78 6.58 -14.03
N ALA A 188 1.96 6.63 -15.09
CA ALA A 188 1.26 7.84 -15.49
C ALA A 188 0.23 8.29 -14.45
N GLU A 189 -0.47 7.35 -13.80
CA GLU A 189 -1.47 7.66 -12.77
C GLU A 189 -0.82 8.07 -11.44
N GLN A 190 0.26 7.41 -11.01
CA GLN A 190 1.09 7.89 -9.90
C GLN A 190 1.65 9.28 -10.20
N LEU A 191 2.15 9.54 -11.42
CA LEU A 191 2.61 10.87 -11.83
C LEU A 191 1.47 11.90 -11.90
N ARG A 192 0.25 11.47 -12.25
CA ARG A 192 -0.94 12.33 -12.27
C ARG A 192 -1.34 12.73 -10.86
N LEU A 193 -1.45 11.76 -9.96
CA LEU A 193 -1.64 11.99 -8.52
C LEU A 193 -0.53 12.89 -7.97
N ARG A 194 0.72 12.66 -8.40
CA ARG A 194 1.83 13.52 -8.02
C ARG A 194 1.64 14.96 -8.49
N ARG A 195 1.22 15.13 -9.73
CA ARG A 195 0.98 16.43 -10.34
C ARG A 195 -0.19 17.15 -9.66
N GLU A 196 -1.29 16.45 -9.35
CA GLU A 196 -2.43 17.03 -8.65
C GLU A 196 -2.09 17.47 -7.22
N VAL A 197 -1.33 16.65 -6.49
CA VAL A 197 -0.85 16.98 -5.13
C VAL A 197 0.08 18.19 -5.15
N LEU A 198 0.99 18.29 -6.14
CA LEU A 198 1.90 19.43 -6.28
C LEU A 198 1.19 20.71 -6.73
N GLN A 199 0.21 20.61 -7.63
CA GLN A 199 -0.54 21.77 -8.14
C GLN A 199 -1.45 22.42 -7.10
N ARG A 200 -1.87 21.67 -6.07
CA ARG A 200 -2.72 22.19 -4.98
C ARG A 200 -1.97 22.96 -3.88
N GLY A 201 -0.66 23.21 -4.04
CA GLY A 201 0.11 24.18 -3.26
C GLY A 201 0.02 23.98 -1.74
N TYR A 202 0.87 23.13 -1.17
CA TYR A 202 0.92 22.95 0.29
C TYR A 202 2.08 23.74 0.90
N THR A 203 1.75 24.71 1.77
CA THR A 203 2.68 25.30 2.74
C THR A 203 2.62 24.50 4.07
N PRO A 204 3.75 24.11 4.70
CA PRO A 204 3.79 23.24 5.88
C PRO A 204 3.25 23.83 7.20
N GLU A 205 2.67 25.03 7.17
CA GLU A 205 2.48 25.87 8.37
C GLU A 205 1.40 25.37 9.34
N ARG A 206 0.56 24.41 8.94
CA ARG A 206 -0.48 23.82 9.82
C ARG A 206 -0.03 22.59 10.62
N LEU A 207 1.22 22.14 10.50
CA LEU A 207 1.71 20.91 11.12
C LEU A 207 2.44 21.12 12.46
N ARG A 208 2.41 22.34 13.03
CA ARG A 208 3.02 22.67 14.33
C ARG A 208 2.00 22.98 15.44
N ALA A 209 0.71 22.80 15.20
CA ALA A 209 -0.35 23.05 16.18
C ALA A 209 -0.83 21.76 16.84
#